data_AF-A0A9E5TFF6-F1
#
_entry.id   AF-A0A9E5TFF6-F1
#
_cell.length_a   1.000
_cell.length_b   1.000
_cell.length_c   1.000
_cell.angle_alpha   90.00
_cell.angle_beta   90.00
_cell.angle_gamma   90.00
#
_symmetry.space_group_name_H-M   'P 1'
#
loop_
_entity.id
_entity.type
_entity.pdbx_description
1 polymer ?
#
loop_
_entity_poly.entity_id
_entity_poly.type
_entity_poly.pdbx_seq_one_letter_code
_entity_poly.pdbx_strand_id
1 'polypeptide(L)' 'MGGYKEVIASVQGDEAYSHFKHESGVHRVQRIPQTESGGRIHTSTATVAVLPEAEEVDVSIDAADLEIETY' A
#
# COMPACT_ATOMS: atom_id res chain seq x y z
N MET A 1 7.22 -9.40 18.31
CA MET A 1 6.46 -8.25 17.77
C MET A 1 7.24 -7.72 16.59
N GLY A 2 6.59 -7.58 15.43
CA GLY A 2 7.22 -7.20 14.17
C GLY A 2 6.12 -7.05 13.11
N GLY A 3 6.33 -6.14 12.17
CA GLY A 3 5.33 -5.75 11.18
C GLY A 3 5.31 -4.23 11.00
N TYR A 4 4.77 -3.79 9.87
CA TYR A 4 4.64 -2.38 9.53
C TYR A 4 3.18 -1.95 9.70
N LYS A 5 2.98 -0.74 10.22
CA LYS A 5 1.64 -0.12 10.22
C LYS A 5 1.25 0.31 8.80
N GLU A 6 2.22 0.81 8.04
CA GLU A 6 2.08 1.27 6.66
C GLU A 6 3.44 1.13 5.96
N VAL A 7 3.41 0.88 4.64
CA VAL A 7 4.60 0.84 3.77
C VAL A 7 4.25 1.52 2.45
N ILE A 8 5.08 2.46 2.03
CA ILE A 8 5.03 3.09 0.71
C ILE A 8 6.33 2.72 0.01
N ALA A 9 6.23 2.18 -1.20
CA ALA A 9 7.38 1.73 -1.99
C ALA A 9 7.17 2.10 -3.47
N SER A 10 8.27 2.45 -4.13
CA SER A 10 8.32 2.59 -5.60
C SER A 10 8.90 1.30 -6.20
N VAL A 11 8.31 0.85 -7.31
CA VAL A 11 8.72 -0.35 -8.05
C VAL A 11 8.99 0.04 -9.49
N GLN A 12 10.23 -0.13 -9.94
CA GLN A 12 10.67 0.24 -11.29
C GLN A 12 11.04 -1.01 -12.09
N GLY A 13 10.57 -1.09 -13.33
CA GLY A 13 10.84 -2.18 -14.26
C GLY A 13 9.83 -2.18 -15.41
N ASP A 14 10.17 -2.92 -16.48
CA ASP A 14 9.29 -3.06 -17.63
C ASP A 14 7.94 -3.64 -17.21
N GLU A 15 6.85 -2.98 -17.63
CA GLU A 15 5.47 -3.40 -17.34
C GLU A 15 5.13 -3.60 -15.85
N ALA A 16 5.88 -2.98 -14.92
CA ALA A 16 5.71 -3.17 -13.47
C ALA A 16 4.24 -2.99 -13.03
N TYR A 17 3.59 -1.92 -13.45
CA TYR A 17 2.17 -1.70 -13.14
C TYR A 17 1.27 -2.82 -13.68
N SER A 18 1.54 -3.34 -14.88
CA SER A 18 0.73 -4.41 -15.48
C SER A 18 0.76 -5.69 -14.65
N HIS A 19 1.90 -6.00 -14.04
CA HIS A 19 2.05 -7.14 -13.13
C HIS A 19 1.36 -6.90 -11.79
N PHE A 20 1.55 -5.73 -11.19
CA PHE A 20 1.06 -5.46 -9.82
C PHE A 20 -0.38 -4.97 -9.73
N LYS A 21 -1.00 -4.47 -10.81
CA LYS A 21 -2.40 -3.97 -10.79
C LYS A 21 -3.40 -4.97 -10.23
N HIS A 22 -3.13 -6.27 -10.37
CA HIS A 22 -3.99 -7.36 -9.89
C HIS A 22 -3.86 -7.63 -8.39
N GLU A 23 -2.82 -7.10 -7.74
CA GLU A 23 -2.61 -7.23 -6.30
C GLU A 23 -3.38 -6.16 -5.50
N SER A 24 -3.93 -5.15 -6.17
CA SER A 24 -4.79 -4.14 -5.55
C SER A 24 -6.04 -4.76 -4.92
N GLY A 25 -6.33 -4.38 -3.68
CA GLY A 25 -7.52 -4.82 -2.97
C GLY A 25 -7.25 -5.24 -1.53
N VAL A 26 -8.22 -5.93 -0.94
CA VAL A 26 -8.15 -6.43 0.43
C VAL A 26 -7.68 -7.88 0.43
N HIS A 27 -6.54 -8.11 1.07
CA HIS A 27 -5.97 -9.42 1.30
C HIS A 27 -6.41 -9.93 2.66
N ARG A 28 -6.96 -11.15 2.71
CA ARG A 28 -7.48 -11.77 3.93
C ARG A 28 -6.61 -12.95 4.33
N VAL A 29 -6.25 -13.04 5.62
CA VAL A 29 -5.54 -14.17 6.19
C VAL A 29 -6.32 -14.74 7.38
N GLN A 30 -6.36 -16.07 7.49
CA GLN A 30 -6.88 -16.79 8.65
C GLN A 30 -5.77 -17.62 9.26
N ARG A 31 -5.46 -17.38 10.53
CA ARG A 31 -4.37 -18.07 11.24
C ARG A 31 -4.55 -18.01 12.75
N ILE A 32 -3.78 -18.81 13.48
CA ILE A 32 -3.55 -18.59 14.91
C ILE A 32 -2.43 -17.55 15.02
N PRO A 33 -2.68 -16.33 15.54
CA PRO A 33 -1.65 -15.32 15.62
C PRO A 33 -0.62 -15.69 16.70
N GLN A 34 0.64 -15.28 16.50
CA GLN A 34 1.73 -15.55 17.45
C GLN A 34 1.47 -14.97 18.86
N THR A 35 0.56 -14.01 18.98
CA THR A 35 0.17 -13.37 20.23
C THR A 35 -0.98 -14.09 20.95
N GLU A 36 -1.55 -15.15 20.35
CA GLU A 36 -2.70 -15.89 20.90
C GLU A 36 -2.23 -17.15 21.63
N SER A 37 -2.57 -17.27 22.91
CA SER A 37 -2.19 -18.40 23.75
C SER A 37 -3.17 -19.57 23.68
N GLY A 38 -4.43 -19.33 23.28
CA GLY A 38 -5.51 -20.33 23.31
C GLY A 38 -5.72 -21.11 22.02
N GLY A 39 -4.88 -20.95 21.00
CA GLY A 39 -5.01 -21.67 19.72
C GLY A 39 -6.23 -21.26 18.87
N ARG A 40 -6.88 -20.14 19.19
CA ARG A 40 -8.03 -19.64 18.43
C ARG A 40 -7.59 -19.09 17.08
N ILE A 41 -8.35 -19.40 16.02
CA ILE A 41 -8.14 -18.83 14.69
C ILE A 41 -8.71 -17.41 14.64
N HIS A 42 -7.90 -16.47 14.18
CA HIS A 42 -8.29 -15.09 13.92
C HIS A 42 -8.31 -14.85 12.41
N THR A 43 -9.19 -13.95 11.98
CA THR A 43 -9.20 -13.42 10.61
C THR A 43 -8.64 -12.00 10.65
N SER A 44 -7.65 -11.71 9.80
CA SER A 44 -7.07 -10.38 9.64
C SER A 44 -7.09 -9.96 8.18
N THR A 45 -7.02 -8.66 7.93
CA THR A 45 -7.02 -8.08 6.57
C THR A 45 -5.87 -7.08 6.41
N ALA A 46 -5.37 -6.94 5.18
CA ALA A 46 -4.45 -5.88 4.77
C ALA A 46 -4.92 -5.31 3.43
N THR A 47 -4.85 -4.00 3.26
CA THR A 47 -5.19 -3.34 1.99
C THR A 47 -3.93 -3.08 1.20
N VAL A 48 -3.97 -3.36 -0.10
CA VAL A 48 -2.92 -3.03 -1.06
C VAL A 48 -3.51 -2.07 -2.09
N ALA A 49 -2.81 -0.96 -2.33
CA ALA A 49 -3.14 0.00 -3.38
C ALA A 49 -1.96 0.08 -4.34
N VAL A 50 -2.20 -0.23 -5.61
CA VAL A 50 -1.20 -0.12 -6.68
C VAL A 50 -1.63 1.00 -7.63
N LEU A 51 -0.78 2.02 -7.73
CA LEU A 51 -0.98 3.17 -8.59
C LEU A 51 0.15 3.20 -9.63
N PRO A 52 -0.13 3.56 -10.89
CA PRO A 52 0.93 3.86 -11.83
C PRO A 52 1.66 5.13 -11.38
N GLU A 53 2.96 5.21 -11.66
CA GLU A 53 3.68 6.47 -11.50
C GLU A 53 3.14 7.47 -12.54
N ALA A 54 2.79 8.67 -12.08
CA ALA A 54 2.31 9.72 -12.98
C ALA A 54 3.50 10.35 -13.71
N GLU A 55 3.45 10.38 -15.04
CA GLU A 55 4.38 11.20 -15.82
C GLU A 55 4.01 12.68 -15.61
N GLU A 56 5.02 13.57 -15.48
CA GLU A 56 4.85 15.01 -15.17
C GLU A 56 3.92 15.77 -16.14
N VAL A 57 3.54 15.16 -17.28
CA VAL A 57 2.84 15.82 -18.37
C VAL A 57 1.30 15.85 -18.19
N ASP A 58 0.72 15.02 -17.33
CA ASP A 58 -0.75 14.87 -17.21
C ASP A 58 -1.39 15.62 -16.04
N VAL A 59 -0.62 16.33 -15.20
CA VAL A 59 -1.16 17.06 -14.03
C VAL A 59 -0.56 18.46 -13.94
N SER A 60 -1.29 19.46 -14.46
CA SER A 60 -0.99 20.88 -14.20
C SER A 60 -1.46 21.25 -12.80
N ILE A 61 -0.53 21.32 -11.85
CA ILE A 61 -0.80 21.80 -10.48
C ILE A 61 -0.43 23.29 -10.43
N ASP A 62 -1.40 24.16 -10.10
CA ASP A 62 -1.12 25.57 -9.86
C ASP A 62 -0.42 25.71 -8.50
N ALA A 63 0.67 26.47 -8.46
CA ALA A 63 1.39 26.74 -7.21
C ALA A 63 0.52 27.47 -6.18
N ALA A 64 -0.52 28.18 -6.63
CA ALA A 64 -1.50 28.82 -5.74
C ALA A 64 -2.37 27.81 -4.96
N ASP A 65 -2.49 26.57 -5.44
CA ASP A 65 -3.27 25.50 -4.80
C ASP A 65 -2.43 24.61 -3.86
N LEU A 66 -1.11 24.87 -3.77
CA LEU A 66 -0.19 24.10 -2.93
C LEU A 66 0.10 24.82 -1.62
N GLU A 67 -0.30 24.20 -0.50
CA GLU A 67 0.14 24.59 0.84
C GLU A 67 1.28 23.66 1.28
N ILE A 68 2.48 24.22 1.44
CA ILE A 68 3.67 23.48 1.87
C ILE A 68 4.05 23.94 3.26
N GLU A 69 3.76 23.10 4.26
CA GLU A 69 4.20 23.30 5.63
C GLU A 69 5.47 22.48 5.91
N THR A 70 6.39 23.07 6.68
CA THR A 70 7.62 22.42 7.15
C THR A 70 7.72 22.56 8.67
N TYR A 71 8.28 21.57 9.35
CA TYR A 71 8.42 21.50 10.81
C TYR A 71 9.88 21.59 11.26
#